data_AF-A0A6G3MKC5-F1
#
_entry.id   AF-A0A6G3MKC5-F1
#
_cell.length_a   1.000
_cell.length_b   1.000
_cell.length_c   1.000
_cell.angle_alpha   90.00
_cell.angle_beta   90.00
_cell.angle_gamma   90.00
#
_symmetry.space_group_name_H-M   'P 1'
#
loop_
_entity.id
_entity.type
_entity.pdbx_description
1 polymer ?
#
loop_
_entity_poly.entity_id
_entity_poly.type
_entity_poly.pdbx_seq_one_letter_code
_entity_poly.pdbx_strand_id
1 'polypeptide(L)'
;MSQKTDQAIHLEDQGKCLNDMLEKPLLADPNPLEHQAEDMDRTENDFITIFNILKYSFLIFSCLIIIFLILSVFQSKTQFELTPNVSFDIHYLLVVIGSIVLLSTAAIMFRIVTSSRYIAKIFHTIFHILGVIFTVAGVWAIIQFKENNQKSHFYTFHGIFGIIFASLYL
;
A
#
# COMPACT_ATOMS: atom_id res chain seq x y z
N MET A 1 -28.99 -42.29 63.94
CA MET A 1 -29.71 -41.69 62.78
C MET A 1 -28.79 -41.00 61.77
N SER A 2 -27.54 -40.67 62.14
CA SER A 2 -26.56 -39.96 61.27
C SER A 2 -25.95 -40.80 60.13
N GLN A 3 -25.73 -42.11 60.35
CA GLN A 3 -24.96 -42.94 59.41
C GLN A 3 -25.69 -43.26 58.10
N LYS A 4 -27.04 -43.13 58.07
CA LYS A 4 -27.86 -43.41 56.88
C LYS A 4 -27.90 -42.24 55.90
N THR A 5 -27.64 -41.03 56.39
CA THR A 5 -27.65 -39.79 55.60
C THR A 5 -26.33 -39.63 54.82
N ASP A 6 -25.20 -40.01 55.42
CA ASP A 6 -23.88 -39.92 54.77
C ASP A 6 -23.74 -40.90 53.59
N GLN A 7 -24.36 -42.09 53.69
CA GLN A 7 -24.39 -43.04 52.58
C GLN A 7 -25.24 -42.57 51.39
N ALA A 8 -26.31 -41.80 51.64
CA ALA A 8 -27.16 -41.28 50.56
C ALA A 8 -26.44 -40.17 49.77
N ILE A 9 -25.71 -39.30 50.47
CA ILE A 9 -24.95 -38.20 49.86
C ILE A 9 -23.81 -38.74 48.99
N HIS A 10 -23.12 -39.79 49.44
CA HIS A 10 -22.03 -40.40 48.68
C HIS A 10 -22.51 -41.09 47.38
N LEU A 11 -23.73 -41.63 47.36
CA LEU A 11 -24.30 -42.25 46.16
C LEU A 11 -24.80 -41.22 45.15
N GLU A 12 -25.31 -40.08 45.63
CA GLU A 12 -25.75 -38.97 44.77
C GLU A 12 -24.56 -38.29 44.09
N ASP A 13 -23.45 -38.12 44.80
CA ASP A 13 -22.22 -37.53 44.26
C ASP A 13 -21.55 -38.43 43.20
N GLN A 14 -21.61 -39.75 43.39
CA GLN A 14 -21.15 -40.71 42.38
C GLN A 14 -22.03 -40.73 41.13
N GLY A 15 -23.36 -40.60 41.27
CA GLY A 15 -24.28 -40.50 40.13
C GLY A 15 -24.06 -39.21 39.33
N LYS A 16 -23.73 -38.11 40.01
CA LYS A 16 -23.45 -36.81 39.38
C LYS A 16 -22.13 -36.83 38.61
N CYS A 17 -21.07 -37.40 39.21
CA CYS A 17 -19.78 -37.55 38.55
C CYS A 17 -19.86 -38.51 37.34
N LEU A 18 -20.66 -39.57 37.43
CA LEU A 18 -20.87 -40.51 36.31
C LEU A 18 -21.67 -39.87 35.17
N ASN A 19 -22.68 -39.05 35.50
CA ASN A 19 -23.42 -38.28 34.50
C ASN A 19 -22.55 -37.20 33.85
N ASP A 20 -21.69 -36.49 34.60
CA ASP A 20 -20.72 -35.55 34.03
C ASP A 20 -19.69 -36.24 33.11
N MET A 21 -19.39 -37.52 33.36
CA MET A 21 -18.55 -38.34 32.47
C MET A 21 -19.30 -38.87 31.23
N LEU A 22 -20.61 -39.08 31.31
CA LEU A 22 -21.46 -39.58 30.21
C LEU A 22 -22.03 -38.46 29.33
N GLU A 23 -22.23 -37.25 29.89
CA GLU A 23 -22.70 -36.05 29.17
C GLU A 23 -21.55 -35.23 28.58
N LYS A 24 -20.29 -35.50 28.93
CA LYS A 24 -19.17 -34.96 28.16
C LYS A 24 -19.33 -35.55 26.77
N PRO A 25 -19.77 -34.76 25.76
CA PRO A 25 -19.98 -35.32 24.44
C PRO A 25 -18.66 -35.97 24.08
N LEU A 26 -18.73 -37.22 23.65
CA LEU A 26 -17.64 -37.90 22.98
C LEU A 26 -17.35 -37.03 21.75
N LEU A 27 -16.60 -35.95 21.96
CA LEU A 27 -16.03 -35.11 20.92
C LEU A 27 -15.14 -36.10 20.20
N ALA A 28 -15.70 -36.73 19.18
CA ALA A 28 -14.94 -37.47 18.21
C ALA A 28 -13.81 -36.51 17.86
N ASP A 29 -12.59 -36.92 18.20
CA ASP A 29 -11.39 -36.18 17.83
C ASP A 29 -11.56 -35.83 16.34
N PRO A 30 -11.62 -34.54 15.98
CA PRO A 30 -11.85 -34.15 14.60
C PRO A 30 -10.89 -34.95 13.74
N ASN A 31 -11.44 -35.57 12.69
CA ASN A 31 -10.70 -36.51 11.85
C ASN A 31 -9.33 -35.88 11.51
N PRO A 32 -8.20 -36.59 11.64
CA PRO A 32 -6.88 -36.03 11.34
C PRO A 32 -6.81 -35.31 9.98
N LEU A 33 -7.64 -35.71 9.02
CA LEU A 33 -7.78 -35.04 7.72
C LEU A 33 -8.45 -33.66 7.79
N GLU A 34 -9.40 -33.46 8.71
CA GLU A 34 -10.11 -32.19 8.94
C GLU A 34 -9.19 -31.19 9.65
N HIS A 35 -8.45 -31.62 10.68
CA HIS A 35 -7.43 -30.78 11.32
C HIS A 35 -6.31 -30.41 10.34
N GLN A 36 -5.91 -31.32 9.45
CA GLN A 36 -4.89 -31.01 8.43
C GLN A 36 -5.41 -30.04 7.36
N ALA A 37 -6.70 -30.08 7.03
CA ALA A 37 -7.33 -29.13 6.12
C ALA A 37 -7.46 -27.73 6.74
N GLU A 38 -7.85 -27.64 8.02
CA GLU A 38 -7.91 -26.36 8.75
C GLU A 38 -6.54 -25.70 8.90
N ASP A 39 -5.48 -26.47 9.19
CA ASP A 39 -4.13 -25.91 9.36
C ASP A 39 -3.53 -25.43 8.02
N MET A 40 -3.87 -26.12 6.91
CA MET A 40 -3.48 -25.71 5.57
C MET A 40 -4.23 -24.45 5.11
N ASP A 41 -5.54 -24.35 5.37
CA ASP A 41 -6.35 -23.15 5.09
C ASP A 41 -5.89 -21.95 5.92
N ARG A 42 -5.57 -22.17 7.21
CA ARG A 42 -5.02 -21.13 8.08
C ARG A 42 -3.70 -20.59 7.58
N THR A 43 -2.80 -21.49 7.16
CA THR A 43 -1.49 -21.12 6.63
C THR A 43 -1.64 -20.29 5.34
N GLU A 44 -2.53 -20.69 4.43
CA GLU A 44 -2.83 -19.95 3.20
C GLU A 44 -3.38 -18.54 3.49
N ASN A 45 -4.30 -18.43 4.45
CA ASN A 45 -4.90 -17.16 4.87
C ASN A 45 -3.88 -16.22 5.53
N ASP A 46 -2.94 -16.75 6.32
CA ASP A 46 -1.86 -15.97 6.93
C ASP A 46 -0.90 -15.41 5.86
N PHE A 47 -0.54 -16.21 4.86
CA PHE A 47 0.28 -15.73 3.74
C PHE A 47 -0.41 -14.62 2.95
N ILE A 48 -1.68 -14.80 2.58
CA ILE A 48 -2.46 -13.78 1.86
C ILE A 48 -2.55 -12.48 2.68
N THR A 49 -2.76 -12.61 3.99
CA THR A 49 -2.84 -11.46 4.91
C THR A 49 -1.52 -10.69 4.95
N ILE A 50 -0.39 -11.38 5.08
CA ILE A 50 0.96 -10.75 5.07
C ILE A 50 1.22 -10.02 3.74
N PHE A 51 0.91 -10.65 2.60
CA PHE A 51 1.08 -10.02 1.30
C PHE A 51 0.20 -8.77 1.12
N ASN A 52 -1.02 -8.80 1.63
CA ASN A 52 -1.92 -7.64 1.61
C ASN A 52 -1.38 -6.51 2.48
N ILE A 53 -0.92 -6.80 3.70
CA ILE A 53 -0.30 -5.81 4.59
C ILE A 53 0.91 -5.14 3.91
N LEU A 54 1.77 -5.92 3.25
CA LEU A 54 2.93 -5.39 2.54
C LEU A 54 2.54 -4.45 1.39
N LYS A 55 1.52 -4.82 0.59
CA LYS A 55 1.01 -3.99 -0.51
C LYS A 55 0.44 -2.66 0.00
N TYR A 56 -0.40 -2.71 1.03
CA TYR A 56 -1.00 -1.49 1.59
C TYR A 56 0.02 -0.60 2.30
N SER A 57 1.01 -1.20 2.99
CA SER A 57 2.11 -0.46 3.62
C SER A 57 2.93 0.32 2.57
N PHE A 58 3.29 -0.33 1.46
CA PHE A 58 3.99 0.34 0.36
C PHE A 58 3.18 1.48 -0.26
N LEU A 59 1.87 1.29 -0.45
CA LEU A 59 0.99 2.36 -0.94
C LEU A 59 0.94 3.55 0.02
N ILE A 60 0.78 3.31 1.31
CA ILE A 60 0.74 4.38 2.32
C ILE A 60 2.08 5.14 2.30
N PHE A 61 3.20 4.43 2.26
CA PHE A 61 4.52 5.05 2.18
C PHE A 61 4.70 5.89 0.90
N SER A 62 4.27 5.38 -0.25
CA SER A 62 4.27 6.14 -1.51
C SER A 62 3.42 7.41 -1.41
N CYS A 63 2.22 7.32 -0.84
CA CYS A 63 1.37 8.48 -0.59
C CYS A 63 2.03 9.50 0.35
N LEU A 64 2.70 9.06 1.40
CA LEU A 64 3.45 9.94 2.32
C LEU A 64 4.60 10.64 1.59
N ILE A 65 5.34 9.93 0.73
CA ILE A 65 6.38 10.55 -0.11
C ILE A 65 5.76 11.59 -1.04
N ILE A 66 4.65 11.27 -1.72
CA ILE A 66 3.97 12.23 -2.60
C ILE A 66 3.56 13.48 -1.81
N ILE A 67 2.95 13.32 -0.64
CA ILE A 67 2.52 14.44 0.21
C ILE A 67 3.74 15.26 0.64
N PHE A 68 4.81 14.62 1.13
CA PHE A 68 6.05 15.28 1.54
C PHE A 68 6.69 16.08 0.39
N LEU A 69 6.75 15.50 -0.80
CA LEU A 69 7.29 16.16 -1.99
C LEU A 69 6.40 17.34 -2.44
N ILE A 70 5.08 17.19 -2.39
CA ILE A 70 4.13 18.30 -2.67
C ILE A 70 4.32 19.44 -1.66
N LEU A 71 4.43 19.14 -0.36
CA LEU A 71 4.68 20.14 0.68
C LEU A 71 6.03 20.84 0.47
N SER A 72 7.05 20.11 0.03
CA SER A 72 8.36 20.67 -0.32
C SER A 72 8.27 21.66 -1.49
N VAL A 73 7.44 21.38 -2.49
CA VAL A 73 7.14 22.30 -3.59
C VAL A 73 6.35 23.52 -3.10
N PHE A 74 5.40 23.36 -2.18
CA PHE A 74 4.69 24.51 -1.62
C PHE A 74 5.60 25.40 -0.76
N GLN A 75 6.50 24.81 0.02
CA GLN A 75 7.48 25.57 0.79
C GLN A 75 8.44 26.34 -0.13
N SER A 76 8.93 25.71 -1.21
CA SER A 76 9.76 26.42 -2.20
C SER A 76 9.00 27.55 -2.90
N LYS A 77 7.69 27.39 -3.14
CA LYS A 77 6.81 28.46 -3.63
C LYS A 77 6.57 29.59 -2.63
N THR A 78 6.66 29.36 -1.33
CA THR A 78 6.58 30.45 -0.33
C THR A 78 7.86 31.28 -0.25
N GLN A 79 8.98 30.74 -0.74
CA GLN A 79 10.26 31.43 -0.83
C GLN A 79 10.52 32.02 -2.23
N PHE A 80 9.45 32.33 -2.98
CA PHE A 80 9.50 32.90 -4.34
C PHE A 80 10.02 34.35 -4.37
N GLU A 81 11.05 34.67 -3.60
CA GLU A 81 11.92 35.79 -3.93
C GLU A 81 12.77 35.35 -5.12
N LEU A 82 12.34 35.74 -6.32
CA LEU A 82 12.99 35.94 -7.64
C LEU A 82 14.39 35.32 -7.93
N THR A 83 14.83 34.31 -7.21
CA THR A 83 16.13 33.70 -7.40
C THR A 83 15.99 32.59 -8.42
N PRO A 84 16.82 32.58 -9.48
CA PRO A 84 16.71 31.61 -10.55
C PRO A 84 16.79 30.17 -10.03
N ASN A 85 17.51 29.91 -8.94
CA ASN A 85 17.73 28.57 -8.40
C ASN A 85 16.43 27.83 -8.00
N VAL A 86 15.41 28.54 -7.51
CA VAL A 86 14.14 27.92 -7.07
C VAL A 86 13.39 27.24 -8.23
N SER A 87 13.49 27.80 -9.44
CA SER A 87 12.82 27.21 -10.62
C SER A 87 13.44 25.87 -11.04
N PHE A 88 14.75 25.70 -10.82
CA PHE A 88 15.46 24.45 -11.08
C PHE A 88 15.08 23.36 -10.07
N ASP A 89 14.97 23.71 -8.80
CA ASP A 89 14.57 22.78 -7.74
C ASP A 89 13.12 22.31 -7.94
N ILE A 90 12.23 23.22 -8.35
CA ILE A 90 10.84 22.88 -8.69
C ILE A 90 10.78 21.96 -9.91
N HIS A 91 11.61 22.17 -10.94
CA HIS A 91 11.70 21.26 -12.09
C HIS A 91 12.03 19.83 -11.62
N TYR A 92 13.09 19.68 -10.82
CA TYR A 92 13.50 18.37 -10.31
C TYR A 92 12.39 17.70 -9.50
N LEU A 93 11.78 18.43 -8.56
CA LEU A 93 10.70 17.90 -7.73
C LEU A 93 9.48 17.47 -8.57
N LEU A 94 9.04 18.31 -9.50
CA LEU A 94 7.86 18.01 -10.34
C LEU A 94 8.09 16.81 -11.26
N VAL A 95 9.28 16.70 -11.87
CA VAL A 95 9.62 15.54 -12.70
C VAL A 95 9.68 14.28 -11.85
N VAL A 96 10.37 14.29 -10.69
CA VAL A 96 10.45 13.12 -9.81
C VAL A 96 9.07 12.65 -9.34
N ILE A 97 8.19 13.57 -8.91
CA ILE A 97 6.83 13.23 -8.49
C ILE A 97 6.05 12.62 -9.67
N GLY A 98 6.06 13.31 -10.82
CA GLY A 98 5.27 12.93 -12.00
C GLY A 98 5.72 11.62 -12.64
N SER A 99 7.00 11.53 -12.99
CA SER A 99 7.53 10.45 -13.82
C SER A 99 8.09 9.28 -13.04
N ILE A 100 8.43 9.42 -11.76
CA ILE A 100 8.95 8.31 -10.97
C ILE A 100 7.86 7.79 -10.04
N VAL A 101 7.34 8.64 -9.15
CA VAL A 101 6.45 8.19 -8.08
C VAL A 101 5.06 7.86 -8.61
N LEU A 102 4.42 8.78 -9.35
CA LEU A 102 3.08 8.56 -9.87
C LEU A 102 3.07 7.49 -10.98
N LEU A 103 4.07 7.50 -11.87
CA LEU A 103 4.20 6.48 -12.91
C LEU A 103 4.42 5.07 -12.34
N SER A 104 5.34 4.89 -11.37
CA SER A 104 5.58 3.58 -10.76
C SER A 104 4.35 3.08 -9.99
N THR A 105 3.66 3.98 -9.29
CA THR A 105 2.40 3.69 -8.59
C THR A 105 1.30 3.28 -9.57
N ALA A 106 1.18 3.96 -10.72
CA ALA A 106 0.24 3.61 -11.77
C ALA A 106 0.54 2.22 -12.37
N ALA A 107 1.81 1.91 -12.61
CA ALA A 107 2.24 0.65 -13.22
C ALA A 107 1.94 -0.57 -12.33
N ILE A 108 2.10 -0.43 -11.00
CA ILE A 108 1.82 -1.52 -10.06
C ILE A 108 0.35 -1.63 -9.65
N MET A 109 -0.49 -0.65 -10.01
CA MET A 109 -1.90 -0.54 -9.56
C MET A 109 -2.73 -1.80 -9.86
N PHE A 110 -2.54 -2.42 -11.03
CA PHE A 110 -3.23 -3.68 -11.39
C PHE A 110 -2.85 -4.88 -10.52
N ARG A 111 -1.68 -4.85 -9.86
CA ARG A 111 -1.23 -5.90 -8.94
C ARG A 111 -1.70 -5.66 -7.51
N ILE A 112 -2.02 -4.41 -7.18
CA ILE A 112 -2.48 -4.02 -5.85
C ILE A 112 -4.00 -4.15 -5.77
N VAL A 113 -4.71 -3.61 -6.75
CA VAL A 113 -6.18 -3.70 -6.83
C VAL A 113 -6.56 -4.93 -7.63
N THR A 114 -6.54 -6.10 -6.97
CA THR A 114 -6.97 -7.36 -7.58
C THR A 114 -8.48 -7.56 -7.52
N SER A 115 -9.18 -6.88 -6.60
CA SER A 115 -10.60 -7.08 -6.31
C SER A 115 -11.53 -6.63 -7.44
N SER A 116 -11.16 -5.60 -8.21
CA SER A 116 -11.96 -5.14 -9.35
C SER A 116 -11.08 -4.56 -10.45
N ARG A 117 -11.13 -5.20 -11.63
CA ARG A 117 -10.41 -4.75 -12.82
C ARG A 117 -10.86 -3.36 -13.28
N TYR A 118 -12.12 -3.01 -13.05
CA TYR A 118 -12.65 -1.69 -13.40
C TYR A 118 -12.06 -0.59 -12.51
N ILE A 119 -12.04 -0.83 -11.18
CA ILE A 119 -11.45 0.11 -10.21
C ILE A 119 -9.95 0.26 -10.48
N ALA A 120 -9.24 -0.84 -10.75
CA ALA A 120 -7.82 -0.80 -11.09
C ALA A 120 -7.53 0.05 -12.35
N LYS A 121 -8.38 -0.05 -13.39
CA LYS A 121 -8.27 0.78 -14.61
C LYS A 121 -8.46 2.27 -14.31
N ILE A 122 -9.44 2.62 -13.48
CA ILE A 122 -9.69 4.02 -13.11
C ILE A 122 -8.48 4.61 -12.41
N PHE A 123 -7.99 3.95 -11.35
CA PHE A 123 -6.82 4.44 -10.62
C PHE A 123 -5.58 4.51 -11.51
N HIS A 124 -5.28 3.45 -12.26
CA HIS A 124 -4.16 3.43 -13.21
C HIS A 124 -4.19 4.65 -14.14
N THR A 125 -5.36 4.95 -14.72
CA THR A 125 -5.52 6.08 -15.65
C THR A 125 -5.38 7.43 -14.92
N ILE A 126 -5.97 7.58 -13.73
CA ILE A 126 -5.85 8.82 -12.93
C ILE A 126 -4.39 9.11 -12.58
N PHE A 127 -3.64 8.10 -12.11
CA PHE A 127 -2.24 8.28 -11.75
C PHE A 127 -1.37 8.63 -12.96
N HIS A 128 -1.66 8.05 -14.14
CA HIS A 128 -0.99 8.44 -15.38
C HIS A 128 -1.27 9.89 -15.78
N ILE A 129 -2.54 10.30 -15.77
CA ILE A 129 -2.95 11.68 -16.10
C ILE A 129 -2.27 12.68 -15.16
N LEU A 130 -2.29 12.42 -13.85
CA LEU A 130 -1.58 13.27 -12.89
C LEU A 130 -0.08 13.29 -13.16
N GLY A 131 0.53 12.12 -13.41
CA GLY A 131 1.94 12.01 -13.74
C GLY A 131 2.33 12.86 -14.94
N VAL A 132 1.55 12.81 -16.02
CA VAL A 132 1.76 13.63 -17.22
C VAL A 132 1.67 15.13 -16.91
N ILE A 133 0.65 15.57 -16.16
CA ILE A 133 0.50 16.98 -15.76
C ILE A 133 1.73 17.47 -14.99
N PHE A 134 2.21 16.70 -14.01
CA PHE A 134 3.39 17.06 -13.22
C PHE A 134 4.67 17.07 -14.07
N THR A 135 4.86 16.08 -14.95
CA THR A 135 6.03 16.04 -15.84
C THR A 135 6.05 17.21 -16.81
N VAL A 136 4.92 17.57 -17.42
CA VAL A 136 4.81 18.74 -18.31
C VAL A 136 5.09 20.04 -17.56
N ALA A 137 4.52 20.21 -16.35
CA ALA A 137 4.79 21.38 -15.52
C ALA A 137 6.27 21.47 -15.11
N GLY A 138 6.92 20.34 -14.83
CA GLY A 138 8.35 20.28 -14.55
C GLY A 138 9.20 20.71 -15.76
N VAL A 139 8.88 20.20 -16.95
CA VAL A 139 9.57 20.61 -18.20
C VAL A 139 9.37 22.09 -18.49
N TRP A 140 8.17 22.63 -18.25
CA TRP A 140 7.93 24.06 -18.39
C TRP A 140 8.80 24.89 -17.42
N ALA A 141 8.93 24.47 -16.16
CA ALA A 141 9.76 25.17 -15.17
C ALA A 141 11.24 25.29 -15.59
N ILE A 142 11.82 24.25 -16.20
CA ILE A 142 13.23 24.32 -16.67
C ILE A 142 13.40 25.19 -17.92
N ILE A 143 12.38 25.26 -18.78
CA ILE A 143 12.40 26.16 -19.94
C ILE A 143 12.43 27.61 -19.45
N GLN A 144 11.53 27.98 -18.53
CA GLN A 144 11.52 29.32 -17.92
C GLN A 144 12.83 29.64 -17.19
N PHE A 145 13.41 28.67 -16.47
CA PHE A 145 14.72 28.85 -15.82
C PHE A 145 15.82 29.15 -16.84
N LYS A 146 15.87 28.42 -17.96
CA LYS A 146 16.90 28.61 -18.99
C LYS A 146 16.74 29.93 -19.73
N GLU A 147 15.51 30.33 -20.05
CA GLU A 147 15.20 31.63 -20.67
C GLU A 147 15.68 32.79 -19.79
N ASN A 148 15.34 32.75 -18.49
CA ASN A 148 15.74 33.79 -17.54
C ASN A 148 17.26 33.88 -17.30
N ASN A 149 18.00 32.80 -17.55
CA ASN A 149 19.45 32.73 -17.36
C ASN A 149 20.26 32.78 -18.67
N GLN A 150 19.61 33.01 -19.83
CA GLN A 150 20.23 33.02 -21.16
C GLN A 150 21.10 31.78 -21.45
N LYS A 151 20.71 30.60 -20.93
CA LYS A 151 21.46 29.35 -21.12
C LYS A 151 20.90 28.57 -22.31
N SER A 152 21.79 27.96 -23.09
CA SER A 152 21.39 27.10 -24.21
C SER A 152 20.46 25.96 -23.77
N HIS A 153 19.45 25.69 -24.60
CA HIS A 153 18.45 24.66 -24.38
C HIS A 153 18.99 23.28 -24.80
N PHE A 154 18.67 22.24 -24.02
CA PHE A 154 18.82 20.82 -24.37
C PHE A 154 20.19 20.29 -24.85
N TYR A 155 21.30 20.99 -24.60
CA TYR A 155 22.64 20.52 -25.00
C TYR A 155 23.22 19.40 -24.10
N THR A 156 22.57 19.10 -22.98
CA THR A 156 23.01 18.04 -22.06
C THR A 156 22.32 16.73 -22.40
N PHE A 157 23.01 15.61 -22.19
CA PHE A 157 22.39 14.28 -22.29
C PHE A 157 21.12 14.18 -21.45
N HIS A 158 21.10 14.77 -20.24
CA HIS A 158 19.91 14.82 -19.39
C HIS A 158 18.72 15.51 -20.08
N GLY A 159 18.96 16.61 -20.80
CA GLY A 159 17.91 17.31 -21.54
C GLY A 159 17.36 16.49 -22.72
N ILE A 160 18.24 15.78 -23.45
CA ILE A 160 17.86 14.93 -24.58
C ILE A 160 17.04 13.72 -24.11
N PHE A 161 17.56 12.95 -23.14
CA PHE A 161 16.85 11.80 -22.59
C PHE A 161 15.55 12.22 -21.89
N GLY A 162 15.53 13.37 -21.22
CA GLY A 162 14.33 13.93 -20.58
C GLY A 162 13.22 14.24 -21.58
N ILE A 163 13.54 14.87 -22.73
CA ILE A 163 12.56 15.10 -23.79
C ILE A 163 12.09 13.78 -24.40
N ILE A 164 13.00 12.87 -24.74
CA ILE A 164 12.62 11.57 -25.34
C ILE A 164 11.65 10.83 -24.40
N PHE A 165 11.96 10.80 -23.10
CA PHE A 165 11.08 10.20 -22.10
C PHE A 165 9.72 10.91 -22.05
N ALA A 166 9.69 12.23 -21.96
CA ALA A 166 8.45 12.99 -21.90
C ALA A 166 7.58 12.78 -23.16
N SER A 167 8.20 12.70 -24.34
CA SER A 167 7.51 12.43 -25.61
C SER A 167 6.98 11.00 -25.73
N LEU A 168 7.63 10.02 -25.12
CA LEU A 168 7.14 8.63 -25.08
C LEU A 168 6.06 8.43 -24.02
N TYR A 169 6.06 9.27 -22.98
CA TYR A 169 5.13 9.16 -21.86
C TYR A 169 3.80 9.87 -22.10
N LEU A 170 3.79 10.94 -22.92
CA LEU A 170 2.58 11.56 -23.47
C LEU A 170 1.91 10.66 -24.52
#